data_AF-A0A087U7R0-F1
#
_entry.id   AF-A0A087U7R0-F1
#
_cell.length_a   1.000
_cell.length_b   1.000
_cell.length_c   1.000
_cell.angle_alpha   90.00
_cell.angle_beta   90.00
_cell.angle_gamma   90.00
#
_symmetry.space_group_name_H-M   'P 1'
#
loop_
_entity.id
_entity.type
_entity.pdbx_description
1 polymer ?
#
loop_
_entity_poly.entity_id
_entity_poly.type
_entity_poly.pdbx_seq_one_letter_code
_entity_poly.pdbx_strand_id
1 'polypeptide(L)'
;MSATECRHIMSTALGTNVVLNDTVKVWYRKFKNEDYDIQEAELSGKPTDVDEVCMREFVEEDHYETTKELDVKLATELDVSAMFIYRAMHHINLTYKFNRWVLHELPQADKDRRVRATTNLLE
;
A
#
# COMPACT_ATOMS: atom_id res chain seq x y z
N MET A 1 30.35 29.92 -12.68
CA MET A 1 28.96 30.41 -12.53
C MET A 1 28.54 30.20 -11.09
N SER A 2 28.18 31.24 -10.36
CA SER A 2 27.75 31.16 -8.95
C SER A 2 26.22 31.15 -8.81
N ALA A 3 25.68 30.72 -7.67
CA ALA A 3 24.22 30.69 -7.44
C ALA A 3 23.56 32.08 -7.60
N THR A 4 24.28 33.15 -7.27
CA THR A 4 23.82 34.54 -7.42
C THR A 4 23.73 34.95 -8.90
N GLU A 5 24.69 34.54 -9.72
CA GLU A 5 24.67 34.76 -11.17
C GLU A 5 23.51 33.99 -11.82
N CYS A 6 23.29 32.73 -11.42
CA CYS A 6 22.15 31.93 -11.90
C CYS A 6 20.81 32.62 -11.60
N ARG A 7 20.63 33.13 -10.38
CA ARG A 7 19.41 33.85 -10.00
C ARG A 7 19.21 35.10 -10.84
N HIS A 8 20.29 35.85 -11.10
CA HIS A 8 20.18 37.07 -11.90
C HIS A 8 19.73 36.75 -13.33
N ILE A 9 20.32 35.73 -13.96
CA ILE A 9 19.94 35.26 -15.30
C ILE A 9 18.47 34.80 -15.32
N MET A 10 18.05 34.00 -14.33
CA MET A 10 16.66 33.54 -14.22
C MET A 10 15.67 34.69 -14.02
N SER A 11 16.01 35.65 -13.15
CA SER A 11 15.17 36.83 -12.88
C SER A 11 15.04 37.74 -14.11
N THR A 12 16.09 37.86 -14.91
CA THR A 12 16.07 38.63 -16.16
C THR A 12 15.21 37.94 -17.23
N ALA A 13 15.26 36.61 -17.31
CA ALA A 13 14.50 35.83 -18.30
C ALA A 13 13.02 35.63 -17.94
N LEU A 14 12.70 35.44 -16.66
CA LEU A 14 11.36 35.04 -16.19
C LEU A 14 10.62 36.15 -15.42
N GLY A 15 11.32 37.19 -14.96
CA GLY A 15 10.76 38.29 -14.17
C GLY A 15 11.20 38.27 -12.69
N THR A 16 11.11 39.43 -12.03
CA THR A 16 11.78 39.74 -10.75
C THR A 16 11.33 38.93 -9.52
N ASN A 17 10.33 38.06 -9.64
CA ASN A 17 9.76 37.34 -8.49
C ASN A 17 9.38 35.88 -8.76
N VAL A 18 9.94 35.27 -9.80
CA VAL A 18 9.56 33.90 -10.21
C VAL A 18 10.23 32.81 -9.35
N VAL A 19 11.41 33.06 -8.78
CA VAL A 19 12.15 32.04 -8.03
C VAL A 19 12.71 32.59 -6.72
N LEU A 20 12.46 31.88 -5.62
CA LEU A 20 13.02 32.16 -4.31
C LEU A 20 14.54 31.89 -4.30
N ASN A 21 15.29 32.70 -3.56
CA ASN A 21 16.75 32.58 -3.45
C ASN A 21 17.19 31.19 -2.96
N ASP A 22 16.43 30.63 -2.02
CA ASP A 22 16.74 29.35 -1.41
C ASP A 22 16.50 28.20 -2.39
N THR A 23 15.46 28.29 -3.21
CA THR A 23 15.20 27.36 -4.31
C THR A 23 16.39 27.33 -5.29
N VAL A 24 16.89 28.49 -5.73
CA VAL A 24 18.04 28.55 -6.65
C VAL A 24 19.29 27.90 -6.04
N LYS A 25 19.55 28.12 -4.74
CA LYS A 25 20.70 27.51 -4.04
C LYS A 25 20.60 25.99 -3.95
N VAL A 26 19.40 25.46 -3.68
CA VAL A 26 19.15 24.02 -3.63
C VAL A 26 19.41 23.39 -5.00
N TRP A 27 18.81 23.93 -6.07
CA TRP A 27 19.00 23.44 -7.43
C TRP A 27 20.43 23.58 -7.92
N TYR A 28 21.09 24.71 -7.65
CA TYR A 28 22.50 24.90 -7.99
C TYR A 28 23.40 23.84 -7.32
N ARG A 29 23.11 23.46 -6.07
CA ARG A 29 23.82 22.39 -5.38
C ARG A 29 23.53 21.02 -6.00
N LYS A 30 22.26 20.74 -6.33
CA LYS A 30 21.83 19.50 -6.98
C LYS A 30 22.57 19.29 -8.30
N PHE A 31 22.55 20.31 -9.17
CA PHE A 31 23.27 20.28 -10.45
C PHE A 31 24.80 20.21 -10.31
N LYS A 32 25.37 20.82 -9.27
CA LYS A 32 26.81 20.70 -8.99
C LYS A 32 27.22 19.27 -8.59
N ASN A 33 26.29 18.51 -8.02
CA ASN A 33 26.48 17.11 -7.68
C ASN A 33 26.14 16.16 -8.85
N GLU A 34 26.03 16.68 -10.08
CA GLU A 34 25.66 15.92 -11.30
C GLU A 34 24.28 15.25 -11.21
N ASP A 35 23.44 15.69 -10.27
CA ASP A 35 22.06 15.28 -10.15
C ASP A 35 21.17 16.25 -10.95
N TYR A 36 20.76 15.79 -12.13
CA TYR A 36 19.90 16.53 -13.06
C TYR A 36 18.45 16.08 -12.99
N ASP A 37 18.08 15.28 -11.99
CA ASP A 37 16.68 14.88 -11.83
C ASP A 37 15.83 16.11 -11.51
N ILE A 38 14.86 16.37 -12.36
CA ILE A 38 13.91 17.47 -12.21
C ILE A 38 12.69 17.05 -11.38
N GLN A 39 12.48 15.76 -11.16
CA GLN A 39 11.39 15.28 -10.33
C GLN A 39 11.63 15.69 -8.87
N GLU A 40 10.52 15.96 -8.17
CA GLU A 40 10.58 16.07 -6.73
C GLU A 40 11.00 14.70 -6.19
N ALA A 41 12.06 14.68 -5.38
CA ALA A 41 12.40 13.49 -4.62
C ALA A 41 11.19 13.08 -3.79
N GLU A 42 11.01 11.78 -3.58
CA GLU A 42 9.96 11.28 -2.69
C GLU A 42 10.02 12.07 -1.38
N LEU A 43 8.96 12.85 -1.14
CA LEU A 43 8.82 13.57 0.10
C LEU A 43 8.91 12.52 1.21
N SER A 44 9.70 12.79 2.24
CA SER A 44 9.72 11.98 3.46
C SER A 44 8.38 12.17 4.19
N GLY A 45 7.30 11.64 3.60
CA GLY A 45 6.02 11.50 4.24
C GLY A 45 6.15 10.56 5.41
N LYS A 46 5.09 10.47 6.23
CA LYS A 46 5.04 9.47 7.30
C LYS A 46 5.28 8.10 6.67
N PRO A 47 6.23 7.28 7.19
CA PRO A 47 6.43 5.92 6.72
C PRO A 47 5.07 5.22 6.76
N THR A 48 4.57 4.88 5.58
CA THR A 48 3.40 4.02 5.42
C THR A 48 3.93 2.61 5.26
N ASP A 49 4.88 2.24 6.12
CA ASP A 49 5.35 0.86 6.20
C ASP A 49 4.21 0.10 6.87
N VAL A 50 3.22 -0.18 6.04
CA VAL A 50 2.16 -1.12 6.32
C VAL A 50 2.86 -2.43 6.46
N ASP A 51 2.75 -3.06 7.63
CA ASP A 51 3.14 -4.44 7.79
C ASP A 51 2.15 -5.31 7.01
N GLU A 52 2.31 -5.31 5.68
CA GLU A 52 1.46 -6.04 4.77
C GLU A 52 1.58 -7.54 4.99
N VAL A 53 2.72 -7.99 5.53
CA VAL A 53 2.97 -9.38 5.88
C VAL A 53 2.08 -9.75 7.04
N CYS A 54 2.10 -9.00 8.14
CA CYS A 54 1.17 -9.22 9.25
C CYS A 54 -0.30 -9.14 8.81
N MET A 55 -0.68 -8.17 7.97
CA MET A 55 -2.07 -8.08 7.51
C MET A 55 -2.49 -9.25 6.62
N ARG A 56 -1.59 -9.81 5.81
CA ARG A 56 -1.88 -11.01 5.02
C ARG A 56 -2.02 -12.24 5.91
N GLU A 57 -1.11 -12.43 6.86
CA GLU A 57 -1.18 -13.54 7.82
C GLU A 57 -2.51 -13.52 8.58
N PHE A 58 -2.96 -12.35 9.03
CA PHE A 58 -4.22 -12.19 9.76
C PHE A 58 -5.44 -12.58 8.92
N VAL A 59 -5.44 -12.20 7.64
CA VAL A 59 -6.52 -12.54 6.70
C VAL A 59 -6.52 -14.02 6.33
N GLU A 60 -5.34 -14.63 6.21
CA GLU A 60 -5.20 -16.06 5.88
C GLU A 60 -5.63 -16.97 7.03
N GLU A 61 -5.48 -16.53 8.29
CA GLU A 61 -5.91 -17.27 9.47
C GLU A 61 -7.44 -17.44 9.52
N ASP A 62 -8.21 -16.37 9.28
CA ASP A 62 -9.68 -16.45 9.23
C ASP A 62 -10.27 -15.56 8.12
N HIS A 63 -10.47 -16.17 6.96
CA HIS A 63 -11.09 -15.54 5.80
C HIS A 63 -12.61 -15.34 5.91
N TYR A 64 -13.26 -15.76 7.01
CA TYR A 64 -14.71 -15.61 7.19
C TYR A 64 -15.11 -14.46 8.12
N GLU A 65 -14.17 -13.76 8.72
CA GLU A 65 -14.48 -12.66 9.63
C GLU A 65 -15.18 -11.49 8.94
N THR A 66 -16.06 -10.83 9.69
CA THR A 66 -16.64 -9.58 9.22
C THR A 66 -15.59 -8.46 9.27
N THR A 67 -15.69 -7.49 8.37
CA THR A 67 -14.77 -6.33 8.32
C THR A 67 -14.69 -5.59 9.67
N LYS A 68 -15.75 -5.60 10.49
CA LYS A 68 -15.75 -4.99 11.82
C LYS A 68 -14.97 -5.81 12.85
N GLU A 69 -15.10 -7.14 12.83
CA GLU A 69 -14.35 -8.01 13.74
C GLU A 69 -12.87 -7.94 13.42
N LEU A 70 -12.53 -8.00 12.13
CA LEU A 70 -11.17 -7.88 11.64
C LEU A 70 -10.56 -6.51 11.99
N ASP A 71 -11.31 -5.42 11.86
CA ASP A 71 -10.87 -4.07 12.26
C ASP A 71 -10.60 -3.97 13.77
N VAL A 72 -11.50 -4.52 14.61
CA VAL A 72 -11.30 -4.54 16.06
C VAL A 72 -10.08 -5.38 16.44
N LYS A 73 -9.92 -6.57 15.85
CA LYS A 73 -8.79 -7.44 16.16
C LYS A 73 -7.47 -6.82 15.74
N LEU A 74 -7.37 -6.35 14.49
CA LEU A 74 -6.16 -5.68 13.99
C LEU A 74 -5.83 -4.41 14.79
N ALA A 75 -6.85 -3.63 15.17
CA ALA A 75 -6.63 -2.44 16.01
C ALA A 75 -6.11 -2.82 17.40
N THR A 76 -6.57 -3.93 17.99
CA THR A 76 -6.06 -4.41 19.28
C THR A 76 -4.69 -5.06 19.21
N GLU A 77 -4.38 -5.77 18.12
CA GLU A 77 -3.18 -6.58 18.00
C GLU A 77 -1.98 -5.77 17.48
N LEU A 78 -2.25 -4.85 16.55
CA LEU A 78 -1.23 -4.00 15.93
C LEU A 78 -1.20 -2.57 16.49
N ASP A 79 -2.12 -2.20 17.40
CA ASP A 79 -2.28 -0.83 17.94
C ASP A 79 -2.39 0.25 16.85
N VAL A 80 -3.10 -0.09 15.76
CA VAL A 80 -3.26 0.78 14.59
C VAL A 80 -4.67 1.33 14.48
N SER A 81 -4.80 2.53 13.91
CA SER A 81 -6.11 3.13 13.64
C SER A 81 -6.86 2.40 12.51
N ALA A 82 -8.20 2.36 12.57
CA ALA A 82 -9.05 1.83 11.50
C ALA A 82 -8.78 2.44 10.11
N MET A 83 -8.40 3.73 10.05
CA MET A 83 -8.02 4.40 8.80
C MET A 83 -6.77 3.76 8.17
N PHE A 84 -5.83 3.32 8.99
CA PHE A 84 -4.61 2.64 8.53
C PHE A 84 -4.94 1.22 8.04
N ILE A 85 -5.78 0.50 8.77
CA ILE A 85 -6.27 -0.83 8.38
C ILE A 85 -6.93 -0.77 7.01
N TYR A 86 -7.86 0.18 6.78
CA TYR A 86 -8.51 0.33 5.48
C TYR A 86 -7.53 0.64 4.34
N ARG A 87 -6.56 1.54 4.58
CA ARG A 87 -5.52 1.89 3.57
C ARG A 87 -4.67 0.68 3.23
N ALA A 88 -4.27 -0.08 4.23
CA ALA A 88 -3.47 -1.27 4.08
C ALA A 88 -4.22 -2.39 3.35
N MET A 89 -5.48 -2.63 3.71
CA MET A 89 -6.38 -3.55 2.99
C MET A 89 -6.49 -3.19 1.50
N HIS A 90 -6.62 -1.89 1.20
CA HIS A 90 -6.62 -1.41 -0.18
C HIS A 90 -5.28 -1.64 -0.88
N HIS A 91 -4.15 -1.45 -0.19
CA HIS A 91 -2.82 -1.65 -0.75
C HIS A 91 -2.55 -3.13 -1.08
N ILE A 92 -2.99 -4.06 -0.22
CA ILE A 92 -2.86 -5.51 -0.44
C ILE A 92 -3.96 -6.08 -1.37
N ASN A 93 -4.81 -5.23 -1.96
CA ASN A 93 -5.94 -5.61 -2.80
C ASN A 93 -6.93 -6.60 -2.14
N LEU A 94 -7.17 -6.44 -0.83
CA LEU A 94 -8.16 -7.25 -0.14
C LEU A 94 -9.57 -6.85 -0.59
N THR A 95 -10.32 -7.81 -1.13
CA THR A 95 -11.71 -7.60 -1.55
C THR A 95 -12.65 -8.51 -0.76
N TYR A 96 -13.70 -7.92 -0.20
CA TYR A 96 -14.80 -8.71 0.37
C TYR A 96 -15.51 -9.50 -0.73
N LYS A 97 -15.74 -10.80 -0.48
CA LYS A 97 -16.51 -11.69 -1.36
C LYS A 97 -17.52 -12.44 -0.53
N PHE A 98 -18.72 -12.62 -1.07
CA PHE A 98 -19.73 -13.46 -0.43
C PHE A 98 -19.26 -14.91 -0.39
N ASN A 99 -19.59 -15.57 0.72
CA ASN A 99 -19.34 -17.00 0.88
C ASN A 99 -20.11 -17.81 -0.17
N ARG A 100 -19.51 -18.93 -0.57
CA ARG A 100 -20.16 -19.87 -1.49
C ARG A 100 -21.31 -20.56 -0.77
N TRP A 101 -22.49 -20.56 -1.39
CA TRP A 101 -23.61 -21.36 -0.91
C TRP A 101 -23.28 -22.86 -0.97
N VAL A 102 -23.41 -23.53 0.18
CA VAL A 102 -23.29 -24.98 0.30
C VAL A 102 -24.68 -25.52 0.67
N LEU A 103 -25.20 -26.45 -0.13
CA LEU A 103 -26.60 -26.92 -0.03
C LEU A 103 -26.94 -27.55 1.33
N HIS A 104 -26.00 -28.27 1.94
CA HIS A 104 -26.12 -28.85 3.27
C HIS A 104 -24.74 -29.20 3.80
N GLU A 105 -24.56 -29.12 5.11
CA GLU A 105 -23.38 -29.63 5.78
C GLU A 105 -23.39 -31.16 5.78
N LEU A 106 -22.35 -31.74 5.17
CA LEU A 106 -22.22 -33.19 5.08
C LEU A 106 -21.45 -33.74 6.27
N PRO A 107 -21.93 -34.83 6.90
CA PRO A 107 -21.10 -35.63 7.80
C PRO A 107 -19.85 -36.13 7.08
N GLN A 108 -18.75 -36.30 7.82
CA GLN A 108 -17.47 -36.73 7.25
C GLN A 108 -17.59 -38.05 6.47
N ALA A 109 -18.35 -39.02 7.02
CA ALA A 109 -18.60 -40.30 6.36
C ALA A 109 -19.25 -40.16 4.97
N ASP A 110 -20.16 -39.19 4.79
CA ASP A 110 -20.79 -38.93 3.50
C ASP A 110 -19.85 -38.19 2.53
N LYS A 111 -18.97 -37.32 3.03
CA LYS A 111 -17.89 -36.72 2.22
C LYS A 111 -16.98 -37.81 1.68
N ASP A 112 -16.53 -38.73 2.53
CA ASP A 112 -15.64 -39.82 2.14
C ASP A 112 -16.32 -40.78 1.15
N ARG A 113 -17.63 -41.05 1.34
CA ARG A 113 -18.42 -41.85 0.38
C ARG A 113 -18.47 -41.17 -0.99
N ARG A 114 -18.70 -39.86 -1.04
CA ARG A 114 -18.73 -39.11 -2.31
C ARG A 114 -17.38 -39.14 -3.01
N VAL A 115 -16.29 -38.89 -2.29
CA VAL A 115 -14.93 -38.94 -2.85
C VAL A 115 -14.68 -40.32 -3.46
N ARG A 116 -14.89 -41.41 -2.72
CA ARG A 116 -14.69 -42.78 -3.23
C ARG A 116 -15.53 -43.07 -4.47
N ALA A 117 -16.81 -42.69 -4.46
CA ALA A 117 -17.69 -42.92 -5.60
C ALA A 117 -17.20 -42.18 -6.85
N THR A 118 -16.74 -40.93 -6.71
CA THR A 118 -16.18 -40.18 -7.84
C THR A 118 -14.86 -40.75 -8.33
N THR A 119 -13.97 -41.22 -7.45
CA THR A 119 -12.70 -41.83 -7.87
C THR A 119 -12.95 -43.09 -8.70
N ASN A 120 -13.87 -43.95 -8.26
CA ASN A 120 -14.24 -45.17 -8.97
C ASN A 120 -14.92 -44.94 -10.34
N LEU A 121 -15.49 -43.75 -10.56
CA LEU A 121 -16.13 -43.37 -11.84
C LEU A 121 -15.15 -42.71 -12.81
N LEU A 122 -14.01 -42.26 -12.32
CA LEU A 122 -12.95 -41.63 -13.12
C LEU A 122 -11.89 -42.64 -13.58
N GLU A 123 -11.83 -43.81 -12.96
CA GLU A 123 -11.08 -45.00 -13.43
C GLU A 123 -11.87 -45.77 -14.50
#